data_AF-A0A556V7X2-F1
#
_entry.id   AF-A0A556V7X2-F1
#
_cell.length_a   1.000
_cell.length_b   1.000
_cell.length_c   1.000
_cell.angle_alpha   90.00
_cell.angle_beta   90.00
_cell.angle_gamma   90.00
#
_symmetry.space_group_name_H-M   'P 1'
#
loop_
_entity.id
_entity.type
_entity.pdbx_description
1 polymer ?
#
loop_
_entity_poly.entity_id
_entity_poly.type
_entity_poly.pdbx_seq_one_letter_code
_entity_poly.pdbx_strand_id
1 'polypeptide(L)'
;MDNDLGSAFVHRALRSQERREVQREILSVLGLTRRPRPHSPERRTAAPIYMLELYNAALEPAASGFSRAAAPVLAPAFAATPTRRDQRYLSDADMVMSFVNMVDPEEDLHVFHQFHKFDLSRIPEGEAVTAAEFRVYKDLVHEHYENETFHVQVYRVVREYEDRESDLFLLDSRVIWAAEEGWLVFDLTATSNHWILHPGQNLGLLLVVESADGDRVNPRVAGLVGNYGPQNKQPFVVAFFRATGVRLRSIRSAPGQKQRNPNRPKTPKNTPPSSQEALRLAEAAENVSIDPKQGCKKHELYVSFRELGWQDWIIAPEGYAAYYCEGECAFPLNSYMNATNHAIVQTLVHFINPDSVPKPCCAPTQLHGISVLYFDDSSNVILKKYRNMVVRACGCH
;
A
#
# COMPACT_ATOMS: atom_id res chain seq x y z
N MET A 1 -22.75 -32.06 -11.14
CA MET A 1 -22.96 -30.65 -10.77
C MET A 1 -21.57 -30.10 -10.52
N ASP A 2 -20.89 -29.75 -11.60
CA ASP A 2 -19.56 -29.16 -11.59
C ASP A 2 -19.72 -27.78 -12.22
N ASN A 3 -19.61 -26.74 -11.40
CA ASN A 3 -19.46 -25.38 -11.90
C ASN A 3 -17.96 -25.05 -11.81
N ASP A 4 -17.30 -25.22 -12.96
CA ASP A 4 -15.95 -24.76 -13.23
C ASP A 4 -15.82 -23.28 -12.85
N LEU A 5 -14.96 -23.00 -11.87
CA LEU A 5 -14.39 -21.67 -11.69
C LEU A 5 -13.54 -21.38 -12.94
N GLY A 6 -14.04 -20.49 -13.79
CA GLY A 6 -13.31 -19.97 -14.94
C GLY A 6 -12.01 -19.29 -14.52
N SER A 7 -10.92 -20.05 -14.60
CA SER A 7 -9.54 -19.59 -14.65
C SER A 7 -9.34 -18.55 -15.75
N ALA A 8 -8.71 -17.42 -15.44
CA ALA A 8 -8.19 -16.51 -16.47
C ALA A 8 -7.01 -15.66 -15.98
N PHE A 9 -5.99 -16.30 -15.41
CA PHE A 9 -4.63 -15.87 -15.77
C PHE A 9 -4.38 -16.43 -17.16
N VAL A 10 -4.07 -15.54 -18.11
CA VAL A 10 -3.78 -15.82 -19.53
C VAL A 10 -3.19 -17.23 -19.71
N HIS A 11 -4.01 -18.18 -20.19
CA HIS A 11 -3.59 -19.57 -20.46
C HIS A 11 -2.60 -19.71 -21.63
N ARG A 12 -2.08 -18.59 -22.17
CA ARG A 12 -0.90 -18.63 -23.00
C ARG A 12 0.31 -18.75 -22.08
N ALA A 13 0.97 -19.91 -22.08
CA ALA A 13 2.27 -20.07 -21.45
C ALA A 13 3.23 -19.01 -22.02
N LEU A 14 3.38 -17.91 -21.29
CA LEU A 14 4.30 -16.83 -21.65
C LEU A 14 5.70 -17.43 -21.70
N ARG A 15 6.47 -17.11 -22.74
CA ARG A 15 7.88 -17.46 -22.79
C ARG A 15 8.57 -16.84 -21.57
N SER A 16 9.65 -17.46 -21.09
CA SER A 16 10.36 -17.00 -19.89
C SER A 16 10.79 -15.52 -19.97
N GLN A 17 11.10 -15.03 -21.17
CA GLN A 17 11.41 -13.63 -21.44
C GLN A 17 10.18 -12.71 -21.28
N GLU A 18 9.04 -13.07 -21.87
CA GLU A 18 7.78 -12.30 -21.76
C GLU A 18 7.33 -12.21 -20.30
N ARG A 19 7.45 -13.30 -19.54
CA ARG A 19 7.13 -13.32 -18.11
C ARG A 19 8.01 -12.34 -17.32
N ARG A 20 9.30 -12.23 -17.64
CA ARG A 20 10.23 -11.28 -17.00
C ARG A 20 9.88 -9.83 -17.31
N GLU A 21 9.47 -9.54 -18.55
CA GLU A 21 9.06 -8.19 -18.96
C GLU A 21 7.78 -7.78 -18.25
N VAL A 22 6.76 -8.63 -18.24
CA VAL A 22 5.50 -8.40 -17.50
C VAL A 22 5.77 -8.16 -16.01
N GLN A 23 6.60 -8.99 -15.38
CA GLN A 23 6.97 -8.80 -13.97
C GLN A 23 7.67 -7.46 -13.73
N ARG A 24 8.55 -7.01 -14.62
CA ARG A 24 9.23 -5.71 -14.50
C ARG A 24 8.23 -4.56 -14.59
N GLU A 25 7.27 -4.63 -15.49
CA GLU A 25 6.24 -3.60 -15.63
C GLU A 25 5.33 -3.53 -14.40
N ILE A 26 4.91 -4.66 -13.83
CA ILE A 26 4.11 -4.68 -12.61
C ILE A 26 4.90 -4.09 -11.43
N LEU A 27 6.19 -4.43 -11.29
CA LEU A 27 7.06 -3.83 -10.28
C LEU A 27 7.17 -2.30 -10.45
N SER A 28 7.30 -1.83 -11.69
CA SER A 28 7.30 -0.39 -11.99
C SER A 28 5.98 0.28 -11.61
N VAL A 29 4.83 -0.39 -11.80
CA VAL A 29 3.51 0.10 -11.35
C VAL A 29 3.47 0.22 -9.83
N LEU A 30 4.08 -0.73 -9.12
CA LEU A 30 4.24 -0.71 -7.66
C LEU A 30 5.33 0.26 -7.17
N GLY A 31 6.02 0.96 -8.08
CA GLY A 31 7.09 1.89 -7.77
C GLY A 31 8.37 1.22 -7.26
N LEU A 32 8.55 -0.06 -7.56
CA LEU A 32 9.71 -0.88 -7.20
C LEU A 32 10.59 -1.08 -8.44
N THR A 33 11.90 -0.86 -8.30
CA THR A 33 12.86 -1.06 -9.39
C THR A 33 13.20 -2.54 -9.59
N ARG A 34 13.10 -3.33 -8.53
CA ARG A 34 13.35 -4.77 -8.50
C ARG A 34 12.48 -5.45 -7.45
N ARG A 35 12.36 -6.77 -7.54
CA ARG A 35 11.73 -7.61 -6.50
C ARG A 35 12.54 -7.51 -5.20
N PRO A 36 11.91 -7.15 -4.07
CA PRO A 36 12.54 -7.18 -2.76
C PRO A 36 13.01 -8.58 -2.37
N ARG A 37 14.09 -8.66 -1.60
CA ARG A 37 14.63 -9.91 -1.05
C ARG A 37 14.85 -9.76 0.47
N PRO A 38 13.78 -9.89 1.26
CA PRO A 38 13.91 -9.80 2.72
C PRO A 38 14.80 -10.92 3.24
N HIS A 39 15.70 -10.59 4.17
CA HIS A 39 16.47 -11.58 4.92
C HIS A 39 15.55 -12.18 5.98
N SER A 40 15.25 -13.48 5.86
CA SER A 40 14.39 -14.24 6.79
C SER A 40 13.11 -13.49 7.22
N PRO A 41 12.06 -13.43 6.37
CA PRO A 41 10.84 -12.70 6.68
C PRO A 41 10.06 -13.35 7.83
N GLU A 42 10.35 -12.95 9.06
CA GLU A 42 9.64 -13.40 10.25
C GLU A 42 8.32 -12.64 10.38
N ARG A 43 7.24 -13.22 9.84
CA ARG A 43 5.89 -12.61 9.86
C ARG A 43 5.25 -12.51 11.25
N ARG A 44 5.89 -13.08 12.28
CA ARG A 44 5.35 -13.21 13.64
C ARG A 44 6.02 -12.28 14.64
N THR A 45 6.86 -11.36 14.19
CA THR A 45 7.42 -10.30 15.05
C THR A 45 6.40 -9.17 15.26
N ALA A 46 6.65 -8.32 16.25
CA ALA A 46 5.72 -7.26 16.66
C ALA A 46 5.30 -6.33 15.50
N ALA A 47 6.27 -5.88 14.69
CA ALA A 47 6.04 -4.93 13.61
C ALA A 47 5.14 -5.49 12.47
N PRO A 48 5.41 -6.66 11.87
CA PRO A 48 4.50 -7.31 10.92
C PRO A 48 3.10 -7.57 11.46
N ILE A 49 2.96 -7.98 12.74
CA ILE A 49 1.66 -8.18 13.37
C ILE A 49 0.89 -6.86 13.41
N TYR A 50 1.51 -5.79 13.93
CA TYR A 50 0.92 -4.45 13.97
C TYR A 50 0.50 -3.97 12.58
N MET A 51 1.38 -4.09 11.60
CA MET A 51 1.14 -3.61 10.24
C MET A 51 0.04 -4.40 9.51
N LEU A 52 -0.12 -5.69 9.82
CA LEU A 52 -1.21 -6.50 9.31
C LEU A 52 -2.56 -6.08 9.93
N GLU A 53 -2.59 -5.76 11.22
CA GLU A 53 -3.78 -5.22 11.86
C GLU A 53 -4.15 -3.85 11.28
N LEU A 54 -3.17 -2.99 11.02
CA LEU A 54 -3.38 -1.70 10.35
C LEU A 54 -3.93 -1.88 8.92
N TYR A 55 -3.42 -2.88 8.18
CA TYR A 55 -3.94 -3.24 6.87
C TYR A 55 -5.41 -3.69 6.94
N ASN A 56 -5.76 -4.58 7.87
CA ASN A 56 -7.13 -5.05 8.05
C ASN A 56 -8.08 -3.91 8.44
N ALA A 57 -7.62 -3.01 9.33
CA ALA A 57 -8.37 -1.81 9.70
C ALA A 57 -8.60 -0.85 8.52
N ALA A 58 -7.72 -0.85 7.51
CA ALA A 58 -7.87 -0.04 6.30
C ALA A 58 -8.86 -0.63 5.28
N LEU A 59 -9.12 -1.94 5.33
CA LEU A 59 -10.03 -2.62 4.41
C LEU A 59 -11.50 -2.46 4.80
N GLU A 60 -11.77 -2.29 6.10
CA GLU A 60 -13.14 -2.06 6.60
C GLU A 60 -13.65 -0.70 6.11
N PRO A 61 -14.73 -0.66 5.30
CA PRO A 61 -15.34 0.59 4.94
C PRO A 61 -15.87 1.26 6.22
N ALA A 62 -15.86 2.59 6.27
CA ALA A 62 -16.71 3.36 7.19
C ALA A 62 -18.21 3.17 6.83
N ALA A 63 -18.67 1.92 6.80
CA ALA A 63 -20.06 1.54 6.63
C ALA A 63 -20.77 1.82 7.95
N SER A 64 -21.47 2.95 7.98
CA SER A 64 -22.78 3.12 8.63
C SER A 64 -22.97 2.40 9.96
N GLY A 65 -22.74 3.09 11.08
CA GLY A 65 -23.65 3.16 12.24
C GLY A 65 -24.28 1.88 12.84
N PHE A 66 -23.82 0.68 12.52
CA PHE A 66 -24.34 -0.56 13.07
C PHE A 66 -23.31 -1.19 14.01
N SER A 67 -23.75 -1.34 15.24
CA SER A 67 -23.06 -1.93 16.39
C SER A 67 -22.27 -3.19 16.04
N ARG A 68 -21.10 -3.32 16.69
CA ARG A 68 -20.34 -4.56 16.83
C ARG A 68 -21.30 -5.73 17.14
N ALA A 69 -21.68 -6.50 16.13
CA ALA A 69 -22.05 -7.88 16.35
C ALA A 69 -20.73 -8.58 16.68
N ALA A 70 -20.61 -8.98 17.95
CA ALA A 70 -19.44 -9.63 18.49
C ALA A 70 -18.99 -10.78 17.57
N ALA A 71 -17.84 -10.59 16.91
CA ALA A 71 -17.01 -11.72 16.53
C ALA A 71 -16.70 -12.51 17.82
N PRO A 72 -16.66 -13.86 17.77
CA PRO A 72 -16.62 -14.67 18.97
C PRO A 72 -15.40 -14.28 19.80
N VAL A 73 -15.70 -13.99 21.07
CA VAL A 73 -14.77 -13.72 22.16
C VAL A 73 -13.75 -14.85 22.21
N LEU A 74 -12.56 -14.63 21.64
CA LEU A 74 -11.33 -15.42 21.85
C LEU A 74 -10.07 -14.76 21.25
N ALA A 75 -10.10 -13.47 20.90
CA ALA A 75 -8.87 -12.71 20.73
C ALA A 75 -8.59 -11.98 22.05
N PRO A 76 -7.50 -12.33 22.76
CA PRO A 76 -7.19 -11.65 24.01
C PRO A 76 -6.86 -10.19 23.64
N ALA A 77 -7.25 -9.24 24.50
CA ALA A 77 -7.04 -7.79 24.34
C ALA A 77 -5.56 -7.33 24.37
N PHE A 78 -4.64 -8.13 23.82
CA PHE A 78 -3.18 -8.05 24.00
C PHE A 78 -2.42 -7.88 22.67
N ALA A 79 -3.13 -7.71 21.55
CA ALA A 79 -2.51 -7.42 20.27
C ALA A 79 -2.31 -5.90 20.10
N ALA A 80 -1.31 -5.50 19.31
CA ALA A 80 -0.93 -4.13 19.02
C ALA A 80 -2.02 -3.39 18.23
N THR A 81 -3.22 -3.29 18.80
CA THR A 81 -4.41 -2.92 18.04
C THR A 81 -4.32 -1.46 17.62
N PRO A 82 -4.57 -1.13 16.34
CA PRO A 82 -4.50 0.23 15.87
C PRO A 82 -5.44 1.13 16.69
N THR A 83 -4.89 2.19 17.26
CA THR A 83 -5.69 3.14 18.03
C THR A 83 -6.56 3.99 17.10
N ARG A 84 -7.55 4.72 17.65
CA ARG A 84 -8.30 5.72 16.85
C ARG A 84 -7.39 6.79 16.25
N ARG A 85 -6.25 7.08 16.89
CA ARG A 85 -5.24 8.02 16.39
C ARG A 85 -4.58 7.44 15.13
N ASP A 86 -4.21 6.16 15.18
CA ASP A 86 -3.60 5.43 14.05
C ASP A 86 -4.51 5.41 12.83
N GLN A 87 -5.83 5.22 13.03
CA GLN A 87 -6.82 5.27 11.94
C GLN A 87 -6.86 6.64 11.24
N ARG A 88 -6.73 7.72 12.02
CA ARG A 88 -6.68 9.08 11.46
C ARG A 88 -5.41 9.28 10.64
N TYR A 89 -4.26 8.85 11.16
CA TYR A 89 -2.99 8.92 10.42
C TYR A 89 -3.01 8.08 9.15
N LEU A 90 -3.60 6.88 9.21
CA LEU A 90 -3.75 5.99 8.06
C LEU A 90 -4.64 6.57 6.97
N SER A 91 -5.72 7.28 7.33
CA SER A 91 -6.60 7.93 6.35
C SER A 91 -5.88 9.00 5.53
N ASP A 92 -4.93 9.71 6.16
CA ASP A 92 -4.19 10.81 5.53
C ASP A 92 -2.88 10.35 4.86
N ALA A 93 -2.42 9.13 5.16
CA ALA A 93 -1.16 8.57 4.66
C ALA A 93 -1.33 7.83 3.32
N ASP A 94 -0.35 7.99 2.43
CA ASP A 94 -0.23 7.21 1.19
C ASP A 94 0.67 5.97 1.39
N MET A 95 1.55 6.00 2.40
CA MET A 95 2.47 4.92 2.77
C MET A 95 2.68 4.91 4.29
N VAL A 96 2.84 3.72 4.85
CA VAL A 96 3.26 3.49 6.24
C VAL A 96 4.41 2.49 6.22
N MET A 97 5.46 2.73 6.98
CA MET A 97 6.62 1.82 7.10
C MET A 97 6.87 1.51 8.56
N SER A 98 7.26 0.25 8.85
CA SER A 98 7.77 -0.15 10.15
C SER A 98 9.29 -0.35 10.12
N PHE A 99 9.96 -0.01 11.22
CA PHE A 99 11.40 -0.17 11.40
C PHE A 99 11.66 -0.99 12.65
N VAL A 100 12.51 -2.01 12.50
CA VAL A 100 12.94 -2.87 13.60
C VAL A 100 14.19 -2.31 14.28
N ASN A 101 14.36 -2.61 15.57
CA ASN A 101 15.55 -2.21 16.30
C ASN A 101 16.78 -2.95 15.75
N MET A 102 17.84 -2.22 15.46
CA MET A 102 19.10 -2.76 14.91
C MET A 102 20.17 -3.02 15.97
N VAL A 103 19.95 -2.62 17.22
CA VAL A 103 20.93 -2.79 18.30
C VAL A 103 21.14 -4.28 18.55
N ASP A 104 22.39 -4.72 18.46
CA ASP A 104 22.71 -6.11 18.74
C ASP A 104 22.36 -6.44 20.19
N PRO A 105 21.76 -7.62 20.46
CA PRO A 105 21.40 -7.97 21.83
C PRO A 105 22.59 -7.86 22.78
N GLU A 106 23.78 -8.25 22.34
CA GLU A 106 24.99 -8.30 23.17
C GLU A 106 25.49 -6.92 23.66
N GLU A 107 25.12 -5.82 22.99
CA GLU A 107 25.46 -4.45 23.42
C GLU A 107 24.47 -3.87 24.45
N ASP A 108 23.31 -4.51 24.67
CA ASP A 108 22.24 -4.05 25.57
C ASP A 108 22.42 -4.62 27.00
N LEU A 109 23.64 -4.49 27.55
CA LEU A 109 24.02 -4.93 28.91
C LEU A 109 23.94 -3.82 29.96
N HIS A 110 23.49 -2.63 29.58
CA HIS A 110 23.38 -1.51 30.51
C HIS A 110 22.24 -1.73 31.50
N VAL A 111 22.57 -1.70 32.78
CA VAL A 111 21.66 -2.08 33.87
C VAL A 111 20.49 -1.09 34.05
N PHE A 112 20.67 0.17 33.66
CA PHE A 112 19.74 1.26 34.00
C PHE A 112 19.08 1.95 32.80
N HIS A 113 19.31 1.48 31.57
CA HIS A 113 18.69 2.03 30.38
C HIS A 113 18.63 1.00 29.24
N GLN A 114 17.72 1.18 28.29
CA GLN A 114 17.65 0.42 27.05
C GLN A 114 18.02 1.32 25.87
N PHE A 115 18.86 0.81 24.97
CA PHE A 115 19.27 1.55 23.77
C PHE A 115 18.56 0.99 22.53
N HIS A 116 18.05 1.90 21.69
CA HIS A 116 17.34 1.54 20.46
C HIS A 116 17.84 2.36 19.28
N LYS A 117 18.04 1.71 18.14
CA LYS A 117 18.50 2.35 16.90
C LYS A 117 17.72 1.84 15.71
N PHE A 118 17.21 2.77 14.91
CA PHE A 118 16.35 2.49 13.75
C PHE A 118 16.93 3.12 12.49
N ASP A 119 17.03 2.37 11.40
CA ASP A 119 17.53 2.89 10.11
C ASP A 119 16.41 3.54 9.29
N LEU A 120 16.27 4.85 9.44
CA LEU A 120 15.33 5.66 8.66
C LEU A 120 15.85 6.06 7.27
N SER A 121 17.08 5.70 6.89
CA SER A 121 17.67 6.08 5.58
C SER A 121 16.97 5.42 4.39
N ARG A 122 16.17 4.38 4.64
CA ARG A 122 15.41 3.63 3.63
C ARG A 122 14.14 4.33 3.15
N ILE A 123 13.76 5.44 3.78
CA ILE A 123 12.59 6.22 3.40
C ILE A 123 12.84 6.83 2.00
N PRO A 124 11.97 6.59 1.02
CA PRO A 124 12.16 7.11 -0.33
C PRO A 124 12.13 8.65 -0.37
N GLU A 125 12.97 9.23 -1.22
CA GLU A 125 12.94 10.67 -1.50
C GLU A 125 11.54 11.11 -1.99
N GLY A 126 11.09 12.27 -1.49
CA GLY A 126 9.78 12.84 -1.81
C GLY A 126 8.61 12.36 -0.93
N GLU A 127 8.85 11.45 0.02
CA GLU A 127 7.89 11.12 1.08
C GLU A 127 8.18 11.99 2.31
N ALA A 128 7.16 12.67 2.85
CA ALA A 128 7.28 13.41 4.12
C ALA A 128 6.63 12.64 5.25
N VAL A 129 7.31 12.56 6.40
CA VAL A 129 6.77 11.97 7.62
C VAL A 129 5.70 12.89 8.19
N THR A 130 4.47 12.41 8.21
CA THR A 130 3.33 13.10 8.84
C THR A 130 3.21 12.76 10.31
N ALA A 131 3.52 11.52 10.68
CA ALA A 131 3.55 11.04 12.06
C ALA A 131 4.57 9.91 12.17
N ALA A 132 5.27 9.82 13.30
CA ALA A 132 6.09 8.66 13.62
C ALA A 132 5.94 8.33 15.12
N GLU A 133 5.86 7.04 15.41
CA GLU A 133 5.60 6.54 16.75
C GLU A 133 6.60 5.44 17.10
N PHE A 134 7.23 5.57 18.26
CA PHE A 134 8.01 4.52 18.89
C PHE A 134 7.13 3.70 19.81
N ARG A 135 7.14 2.39 19.65
CA ARG A 135 6.31 1.47 20.41
C ARG A 135 7.18 0.49 21.17
N VAL A 136 7.00 0.44 22.48
CA VAL A 136 7.66 -0.50 23.39
C VAL A 136 6.60 -1.20 24.24
N TYR A 137 6.76 -2.50 24.45
CA TYR A 137 5.81 -3.26 25.23
C TYR A 137 6.18 -3.25 26.71
N LYS A 138 5.16 -3.11 27.57
CA LYS A 138 5.25 -3.22 29.01
C LYS A 138 4.51 -4.50 29.43
N ASP A 139 5.24 -5.45 29.99
CA ASP A 139 4.70 -6.64 30.66
C ASP A 139 4.26 -6.31 32.10
N LEU A 140 3.30 -7.09 32.61
CA LEU A 140 2.81 -6.99 33.98
C LEU A 140 3.89 -7.41 34.99
N VAL A 141 4.23 -6.53 35.93
CA VAL A 141 5.17 -6.83 37.02
C VAL A 141 4.37 -7.19 38.27
N HIS A 142 4.47 -8.45 38.70
CA HIS A 142 3.75 -9.00 39.87
C HIS A 142 4.59 -8.97 41.17
N GLU A 143 5.78 -8.38 41.14
CA GLU A 143 6.66 -8.29 42.31
C GLU A 143 6.45 -6.97 43.09
N HIS A 144 7.34 -6.65 44.04
CA HIS A 144 7.31 -5.58 45.07
C HIS A 144 6.79 -4.19 44.68
N TYR A 145 6.60 -3.94 43.39
CA TYR A 145 6.24 -2.68 42.78
C TYR A 145 4.75 -2.56 42.39
N GLU A 146 3.86 -3.53 42.67
CA GLU A 146 2.47 -3.54 42.15
C GLU A 146 1.71 -2.20 42.32
N ASN A 147 1.95 -1.46 43.41
CA ASN A 147 1.32 -0.16 43.70
C ASN A 147 2.22 1.05 43.41
N GLU A 148 3.40 0.84 42.83
CA GLU A 148 4.32 1.91 42.46
C GLU A 148 4.07 2.40 41.03
N THR A 149 4.37 3.68 40.82
CA THR A 149 4.36 4.29 39.50
C THR A 149 5.77 4.44 38.97
N PHE A 150 5.96 4.10 37.71
CA PHE A 150 7.21 4.30 36.99
C PHE A 150 7.10 5.51 36.07
N HIS A 151 8.16 6.31 36.05
CA HIS A 151 8.37 7.40 35.11
C HIS A 151 9.25 6.90 33.96
N VAL A 152 8.63 6.57 32.83
CA VAL A 152 9.34 6.13 31.62
C VAL A 152 9.65 7.35 30.76
N GLN A 153 10.92 7.58 30.48
CA GLN A 153 11.41 8.72 29.71
C GLN A 153 12.18 8.23 28.49
N VAL A 154 11.90 8.85 27.34
CA VAL A 154 12.60 8.55 26.08
C VAL A 154 13.40 9.76 25.66
N TYR A 155 14.70 9.55 25.45
CA TYR A 155 15.65 10.57 25.02
C TYR A 155 16.18 10.26 23.62
N ARG A 156 16.47 11.29 22.83
CA ARG A 156 17.38 11.15 21.69
C ARG A 156 18.81 11.42 22.14
N VAL A 157 19.75 10.66 21.60
CA VAL A 157 21.18 10.92 21.77
C VAL A 157 21.58 12.00 20.77
N VAL A 158 22.06 13.15 21.27
CA VAL A 158 22.47 14.29 20.44
C VAL A 158 23.95 14.19 20.09
N ARG A 159 24.78 13.78 21.06
CA ARG A 159 26.21 13.60 20.87
C ARG A 159 26.75 12.60 21.89
N GLU A 160 27.59 11.69 21.43
CA GLU A 160 28.33 10.75 22.26
C GLU A 160 29.74 11.31 22.54
N TYR A 161 30.26 10.99 23.72
CA TYR A 161 31.64 11.30 24.10
C TYR A 161 32.25 10.06 24.74
N GLU A 162 33.55 9.83 24.50
CA GLU A 162 34.27 8.69 25.09
C GLU A 162 34.50 8.88 26.60
N ASP A 163 34.71 10.13 27.04
CA ASP A 163 35.13 10.46 28.41
C ASP A 163 34.03 11.07 29.30
N ARG A 164 32.81 11.28 28.78
CA ARG A 164 31.71 11.88 29.54
C ARG A 164 30.35 11.33 29.13
N GLU A 165 29.34 11.57 29.97
CA GLU A 165 27.95 11.23 29.62
C GLU A 165 27.52 11.92 28.31
N SER A 166 26.80 11.15 27.49
CA SER A 166 26.27 11.63 26.22
C SER A 166 25.27 12.78 26.43
N ASP A 167 25.25 13.73 25.49
CA ASP A 167 24.26 14.80 25.50
C ASP A 167 22.90 14.21 25.10
N LEU A 168 21.96 14.20 26.06
CA LEU A 168 20.61 13.67 25.87
C LEU A 168 19.60 14.80 25.68
N PHE A 169 18.61 14.56 24.83
CA PHE A 169 17.46 15.46 24.69
C PHE A 169 16.17 14.68 24.90
N LEU A 170 15.41 15.06 25.92
CA LEU A 170 14.13 14.43 26.28
C LEU A 170 13.14 14.63 25.13
N LEU A 171 12.59 13.53 24.62
CA LEU A 171 11.56 13.54 23.59
C LEU A 171 10.17 13.54 24.21
N ASP A 172 9.91 12.55 25.07
CA ASP A 172 8.62 12.31 25.67
C ASP A 172 8.79 11.54 26.98
N SER A 173 7.80 11.64 27.88
CA SER A 173 7.80 11.01 29.18
C SER A 173 6.40 10.57 29.57
N ARG A 174 6.27 9.39 30.18
CA ARG A 174 4.99 8.84 30.62
C ARG A 174 5.08 8.26 32.02
N VAL A 175 4.04 8.49 32.80
CA VAL A 175 3.85 7.84 34.10
C VAL A 175 2.94 6.65 33.90
N ILE A 176 3.37 5.48 34.33
CA ILE A 176 2.64 4.22 34.21
C ILE A 176 2.61 3.50 35.55
N TRP A 177 1.60 2.67 35.76
CA TRP A 177 1.58 1.79 36.92
C TRP A 177 2.39 0.53 36.65
N ALA A 178 3.06 -0.01 37.67
CA ALA A 178 3.77 -1.28 37.53
C ALA A 178 2.83 -2.43 37.11
N ALA A 179 1.57 -2.37 37.59
CA ALA A 179 0.49 -3.29 37.31
C ALA A 179 -0.19 -3.09 35.92
N GLU A 180 0.22 -2.10 35.14
CA GLU A 180 -0.28 -1.92 33.77
C GLU A 180 0.51 -2.78 32.79
N GLU A 181 -0.21 -3.42 31.86
CA GLU A 181 0.35 -4.17 30.73
C GLU A 181 -0.14 -3.54 29.43
N GLY A 182 0.74 -3.43 28.43
CA GLY A 182 0.37 -2.98 27.09
C GLY A 182 1.47 -2.24 26.34
N TRP A 183 1.08 -1.72 25.18
CA TRP A 183 1.98 -0.94 24.32
C TRP A 183 2.06 0.51 24.79
N LEU A 184 3.27 0.95 25.11
CA LEU A 184 3.59 2.36 25.32
C LEU A 184 3.97 2.98 23.98
N VAL A 185 3.45 4.18 23.70
CA VAL A 185 3.61 4.86 22.41
C VAL A 185 4.23 6.23 22.66
N PHE A 186 5.38 6.51 22.04
CA PHE A 186 6.08 7.79 22.16
C PHE A 186 6.15 8.48 20.80
N ASP A 187 5.93 9.80 20.78
CA ASP A 187 5.94 10.56 19.54
C ASP A 187 7.38 10.80 19.06
N LEU A 188 7.69 10.31 17.87
CA LEU A 188 8.98 10.50 17.20
C LEU A 188 8.88 11.37 15.95
N THR A 189 7.78 12.06 15.72
CA THR A 189 7.51 12.75 14.44
C THR A 189 8.58 13.81 14.12
N ALA A 190 8.91 14.68 15.09
CA ALA A 190 9.90 15.73 14.90
C ALA A 190 11.33 15.14 14.75
N THR A 191 11.67 14.16 15.57
CA THR A 191 12.98 13.48 15.54
C THR A 191 13.19 12.72 14.23
N SER A 192 12.16 12.02 13.74
CA SER A 192 12.21 11.27 12.49
C SER A 192 12.42 12.20 11.30
N ASN A 193 11.69 13.33 11.23
CA ASN A 193 11.91 14.35 10.20
C ASN A 193 13.35 14.90 10.23
N HIS A 194 13.91 15.12 11.42
CA HIS A 194 15.29 15.59 11.57
C HIS A 194 16.32 14.55 11.09
N TRP A 195 16.15 13.27 11.44
CA TRP A 195 17.05 12.19 11.02
C TRP A 195 16.99 11.86 9.53
N ILE A 196 15.84 12.07 8.88
CA ILE A 196 15.72 11.94 7.42
C ILE A 196 16.54 13.02 6.72
N LEU A 197 16.50 14.26 7.21
CA LEU A 197 17.29 15.37 6.67
C LEU A 197 18.78 15.23 6.98
N HIS A 198 19.13 14.65 8.14
CA HIS A 198 20.51 14.48 8.60
C HIS A 198 20.77 13.04 9.08
N PRO A 199 20.94 12.06 8.17
CA PRO A 199 21.09 10.65 8.54
C PRO A 199 22.30 10.37 9.45
N GLY A 200 23.39 11.14 9.28
CA GLY A 200 24.60 11.01 10.10
C GLY A 200 24.44 11.47 11.56
N GLN A 201 23.30 12.08 11.92
CA GLN A 201 22.98 12.51 13.29
C GLN A 201 22.02 11.55 13.99
N ASN A 202 21.74 10.39 13.40
CA ASN A 202 20.96 9.33 14.02
C ASN A 202 21.84 8.48 14.95
N LEU A 203 21.97 8.95 16.19
CA LEU A 203 22.67 8.25 17.27
C LEU A 203 21.74 7.37 18.12
N GLY A 204 20.48 7.18 17.70
CA GLY A 204 19.53 6.33 18.41
C GLY A 204 18.78 7.00 19.56
N LEU A 205 18.05 6.16 20.29
CA LEU A 205 17.16 6.50 21.39
C LEU A 205 17.62 5.79 22.66
N LEU A 206 17.48 6.50 23.77
CA LEU A 206 17.72 5.98 25.10
C LEU A 206 16.41 5.97 25.89
N LEU A 207 16.03 4.81 26.41
CA LEU A 207 14.89 4.67 27.30
C LEU A 207 15.39 4.49 28.73
N VAL A 208 14.90 5.34 29.63
CA VAL A 208 15.23 5.33 31.06
C VAL A 208 13.94 5.20 31.86
N VAL A 209 14.00 4.46 32.97
CA VAL A 209 12.90 4.31 33.92
C VAL A 209 13.33 4.81 35.28
N GLU A 210 12.51 5.65 35.89
CA GLU A 210 12.68 6.14 37.25
C GLU A 210 11.49 5.70 38.12
N SER A 211 11.74 5.39 39.38
CA SER A 211 10.68 5.18 40.37
C SER A 211 10.01 6.51 40.76
N ALA A 212 8.90 6.45 41.47
CA ALA A 212 8.23 7.62 42.06
C ALA A 212 9.17 8.47 42.94
N ASP A 213 10.17 7.83 43.56
CA ASP A 213 11.18 8.49 44.41
C ASP A 213 12.33 9.12 43.60
N GLY A 214 12.36 8.95 42.28
CA GLY A 214 13.39 9.49 41.37
C GLY A 214 14.61 8.60 41.18
N ASP A 215 14.62 7.41 41.77
CA ASP A 215 15.71 6.44 41.60
C ASP A 215 15.63 5.74 40.24
N ARG A 216 16.78 5.57 39.57
CA ARG A 216 16.84 4.82 38.30
C ARG A 216 16.58 3.34 38.52
N VAL A 217 15.57 2.83 37.83
CA VAL A 217 15.16 1.42 37.88
C VAL A 217 15.60 0.73 36.58
N ASN A 218 16.01 -0.53 36.68
CA ASN A 218 16.30 -1.33 35.50
C ASN A 218 15.01 -1.49 34.67
N PRO A 219 15.00 -1.05 33.39
CA PRO A 219 13.81 -1.14 32.54
C PRO A 219 13.23 -2.56 32.42
N ARG A 220 14.08 -3.60 32.44
CA ARG A 220 13.65 -5.01 32.37
C ARG A 220 12.90 -5.44 33.63
N VAL A 221 13.38 -5.02 34.80
CA VAL A 221 12.71 -5.29 36.10
C VAL A 221 11.40 -4.52 36.19
N ALA A 222 11.38 -3.31 35.64
CA ALA A 222 10.16 -2.54 35.46
C ALA A 222 9.23 -3.14 34.38
N GLY A 223 9.56 -4.29 33.77
CA GLY A 223 8.71 -5.00 32.80
C GLY A 223 8.73 -4.44 31.38
N LEU A 224 9.66 -3.56 31.02
CA LEU A 224 9.81 -3.09 29.65
C LEU A 224 10.56 -4.09 28.79
N VAL A 225 9.92 -4.49 27.70
CA VAL A 225 10.43 -5.49 26.76
C VAL A 225 11.44 -4.86 25.81
N GLY A 226 12.70 -5.26 25.96
CA GLY A 226 13.80 -4.92 25.04
C GLY A 226 13.99 -5.97 23.94
N ASN A 227 15.19 -6.03 23.35
CA ASN A 227 15.49 -6.95 22.24
C ASN A 227 15.52 -8.43 22.63
N TYR A 228 15.86 -8.73 23.88
CA TYR A 228 15.83 -10.09 24.44
C TYR A 228 14.43 -10.64 24.74
N GLY A 229 13.41 -9.78 24.61
CA GLY A 229 12.04 -10.16 24.85
C GLY A 229 11.44 -11.06 23.76
N PRO A 230 10.22 -11.55 23.97
CA PRO A 230 9.47 -12.27 22.96
C PRO A 230 9.38 -11.47 21.65
N GLN A 231 9.67 -12.11 20.50
CA GLN A 231 9.70 -11.46 19.18
C GLN A 231 8.41 -10.69 18.82
N ASN A 232 7.26 -11.16 19.31
CA ASN A 232 5.95 -10.52 19.12
C ASN A 232 5.71 -9.28 20.01
N LYS A 233 6.61 -8.99 20.96
CA LYS A 233 6.56 -7.86 21.90
C LYS A 233 7.79 -6.94 21.77
N GLN A 234 8.70 -7.22 20.85
CA GLN A 234 9.90 -6.41 20.63
C GLN A 234 9.54 -4.97 20.20
N PRO A 235 10.38 -3.99 20.58
CA PRO A 235 10.15 -2.59 20.25
C PRO A 235 10.34 -2.31 18.76
N PHE A 236 9.53 -1.41 18.23
CA PHE A 236 9.61 -0.99 16.82
C PHE A 236 9.15 0.46 16.64
N VAL A 237 9.52 1.04 15.51
CA VAL A 237 9.00 2.35 15.08
C VAL A 237 8.03 2.14 13.92
N VAL A 238 6.93 2.87 13.92
CA VAL A 238 6.06 3.02 12.76
C VAL A 238 6.04 4.47 12.31
N ALA A 239 6.21 4.71 11.01
CA ALA A 239 6.13 6.04 10.43
C ALA A 239 5.06 6.08 9.32
N PHE A 240 4.27 7.15 9.34
CA PHE A 240 3.22 7.47 8.39
C PHE A 240 3.71 8.55 7.44
N PHE A 241 3.46 8.37 6.15
CA PHE A 241 4.01 9.21 5.10
C PHE A 241 2.92 9.74 4.18
N ARG A 242 3.17 10.94 3.68
CA ARG A 242 2.40 11.55 2.60
C ARG A 242 3.33 11.99 1.48
N ALA A 243 2.94 11.69 0.25
CA ALA A 243 3.72 12.09 -0.92
C ALA A 243 3.70 13.63 -1.04
N THR A 244 4.89 14.24 -1.08
CA THR A 244 5.06 15.70 -1.19
C THR A 244 4.95 16.22 -2.63
N GLY A 245 4.76 15.32 -3.61
CA GLY A 245 4.60 15.68 -5.01
C GLY A 245 3.82 14.64 -5.82
N VAL A 246 3.15 15.08 -6.87
CA VAL A 246 2.56 14.19 -7.87
C VAL A 246 3.72 13.49 -8.58
N ARG A 247 3.95 12.20 -8.30
CA ARG A 247 4.80 11.35 -9.15
C ARG A 247 4.11 11.20 -10.51
N LEU A 248 4.26 12.20 -11.37
CA LEU A 248 3.89 12.10 -12.78
C LEU A 248 4.76 10.97 -13.34
N ARG A 249 4.13 9.81 -13.59
CA ARG A 249 4.76 8.82 -14.46
C ARG A 249 5.04 9.54 -15.77
N SER A 250 6.31 9.52 -16.21
CA SER A 250 6.64 9.91 -17.57
C SER A 250 5.73 9.12 -18.50
N ILE A 251 4.86 9.80 -19.24
CA ILE A 251 4.00 9.20 -20.25
C ILE A 251 4.94 8.56 -21.26
N ARG A 252 5.14 7.24 -21.18
CA ARG A 252 5.88 6.52 -22.20
C ARG A 252 4.97 6.38 -23.40
N SER A 253 5.25 7.17 -24.43
CA SER A 253 4.76 6.90 -25.77
C SER A 253 5.18 5.49 -26.15
N ALA A 254 4.23 4.63 -26.55
CA ALA A 254 4.58 3.33 -27.11
C ALA A 254 5.59 3.52 -28.25
N PRO A 255 6.64 2.68 -28.37
CA PRO A 255 7.55 2.76 -29.50
C PRO A 255 6.75 2.50 -30.76
N GLY A 256 6.59 3.54 -31.59
CA GLY A 256 5.87 3.48 -32.85
C GLY A 256 6.41 2.34 -33.71
N GLN A 257 5.57 1.32 -33.93
CA GLN A 257 5.88 0.32 -34.94
C GLN A 257 5.87 1.01 -36.30
N LYS A 258 7.03 0.90 -36.95
CA LYS A 258 7.33 1.41 -38.28
C LYS A 258 6.22 1.13 -39.28
N GLN A 259 5.86 2.19 -39.98
CA GLN A 259 5.16 2.18 -41.26
C GLN A 259 5.62 1.01 -42.12
N ARG A 260 4.65 0.22 -42.60
CA ARG A 260 4.87 -0.76 -43.66
C ARG A 260 3.97 -0.40 -44.82
N ASN A 261 4.57 0.23 -45.82
CA ASN A 261 4.00 0.52 -47.11
C ASN A 261 3.67 -0.80 -47.83
N PRO A 262 2.55 -0.88 -48.58
CA PRO A 262 2.71 -1.31 -49.96
C PRO A 262 1.79 -0.56 -50.95
N ASN A 263 2.45 0.03 -51.95
CA ASN A 263 1.87 0.47 -53.22
C ASN A 263 0.94 -0.60 -53.83
N ARG A 264 -0.30 -0.22 -54.14
CA ARG A 264 -1.12 -0.86 -55.18
C ARG A 264 -2.07 0.19 -55.79
N PRO A 265 -2.10 0.39 -57.11
CA PRO A 265 -2.97 1.40 -57.72
C PRO A 265 -4.37 0.82 -57.93
N LYS A 266 -5.42 1.57 -57.53
CA LYS A 266 -6.79 1.34 -57.99
C LYS A 266 -7.47 2.67 -58.32
N THR A 267 -8.08 2.68 -59.50
CA THR A 267 -8.81 3.72 -60.20
C THR A 267 -10.02 4.28 -59.44
N PRO A 268 -10.45 5.54 -59.67
CA PRO A 268 -11.60 6.13 -59.01
C PRO A 268 -12.90 5.74 -59.72
N LYS A 269 -13.93 5.40 -58.96
CA LYS A 269 -15.34 5.51 -59.40
C LYS A 269 -16.09 6.32 -58.35
N ASN A 270 -16.43 7.54 -58.74
CA ASN A 270 -17.31 8.45 -58.00
C ASN A 270 -18.76 8.00 -58.16
N THR A 271 -19.44 7.79 -57.03
CA THR A 271 -20.87 8.14 -56.86
C THR A 271 -21.17 8.15 -55.36
N PRO A 272 -21.67 9.27 -54.78
CA PRO A 272 -22.16 9.26 -53.40
C PRO A 272 -23.51 8.52 -53.32
N PRO A 273 -23.75 7.69 -52.29
CA PRO A 273 -25.08 7.10 -52.10
C PRO A 273 -26.07 8.18 -51.67
N SER A 274 -27.30 8.05 -52.14
CA SER A 274 -28.38 8.99 -51.82
C SER A 274 -28.79 8.87 -50.35
N SER A 275 -29.25 9.98 -49.76
CA SER A 275 -29.73 10.07 -48.37
C SER A 275 -30.85 9.08 -48.01
N GLN A 276 -31.48 8.45 -49.01
CA GLN A 276 -32.54 7.45 -48.82
C GLN A 276 -32.03 6.02 -48.59
N GLU A 277 -30.79 5.69 -48.98
CA GLU A 277 -30.18 4.38 -48.69
C GLU A 277 -29.63 4.29 -47.26
N ALA A 278 -29.17 5.41 -46.70
CA ALA A 278 -28.74 5.50 -45.30
C ALA A 278 -29.90 5.28 -44.30
N LEU A 279 -31.10 5.74 -44.65
CA LEU A 279 -32.31 5.54 -43.85
C LEU A 279 -32.79 4.08 -43.89
N ARG A 280 -32.68 3.40 -45.05
CA ARG A 280 -33.07 1.98 -45.17
C ARG A 280 -32.08 1.02 -44.53
N LEU A 281 -30.80 1.37 -44.44
CA LEU A 281 -29.80 0.62 -43.67
C LEU A 281 -29.95 0.83 -42.16
N ALA A 282 -30.45 2.00 -41.72
CA ALA A 282 -30.81 2.25 -40.32
C ALA A 282 -32.05 1.44 -39.88
N GLU A 283 -33.06 1.31 -40.75
CA GLU A 283 -34.23 0.44 -40.51
C GLU A 283 -33.86 -1.06 -40.54
N ALA A 284 -32.88 -1.46 -41.35
CA ALA A 284 -32.34 -2.83 -41.32
C ALA A 284 -31.49 -3.13 -40.06
N ALA A 285 -31.01 -2.09 -39.35
CA ALA A 285 -30.27 -2.23 -38.11
C ALA A 285 -31.16 -2.36 -36.85
N GLU A 286 -32.47 -2.05 -36.93
CA GLU A 286 -33.42 -2.30 -35.84
C GLU A 286 -33.59 -3.79 -35.51
N ASN A 287 -33.24 -4.69 -36.45
CA ASN A 287 -33.30 -6.14 -36.27
C ASN A 287 -31.93 -6.79 -35.99
N VAL A 288 -30.85 -6.01 -35.89
CA VAL A 288 -29.61 -6.51 -35.28
C VAL A 288 -29.70 -6.15 -33.81
N SER A 289 -30.29 -7.05 -33.03
CA SER A 289 -30.05 -7.07 -31.60
C SER A 289 -28.53 -7.17 -31.41
N ILE A 290 -27.87 -6.04 -31.23
CA ILE A 290 -26.48 -6.02 -30.77
C ILE A 290 -26.54 -6.77 -29.45
N ASP A 291 -26.04 -8.01 -29.46
CA ASP A 291 -25.98 -8.83 -28.27
C ASP A 291 -25.30 -7.95 -27.22
N PRO A 292 -25.91 -7.72 -26.03
CA PRO A 292 -25.27 -6.97 -24.95
C PRO A 292 -23.88 -7.55 -24.56
N LYS A 293 -23.49 -8.68 -25.15
CA LYS A 293 -22.11 -9.21 -25.16
C LYS A 293 -21.09 -8.43 -25.99
N GLN A 294 -21.46 -7.64 -26.99
CA GLN A 294 -20.52 -6.92 -27.87
C GLN A 294 -20.25 -5.45 -27.48
N GLY A 295 -21.14 -4.82 -26.72
CA GLY A 295 -20.98 -3.42 -26.29
C GLY A 295 -19.89 -3.22 -25.23
N CYS A 296 -19.33 -2.00 -25.17
CA CYS A 296 -18.33 -1.64 -24.15
C CYS A 296 -18.83 -1.92 -22.72
N LYS A 297 -18.14 -2.81 -22.01
CA LYS A 297 -18.48 -3.19 -20.63
C LYS A 297 -17.25 -3.58 -19.82
N LYS A 298 -17.48 -3.72 -18.51
CA LYS A 298 -16.49 -4.23 -17.55
C LYS A 298 -16.47 -5.76 -17.57
N HIS A 299 -15.28 -6.33 -17.62
CA HIS A 299 -15.02 -7.77 -17.59
C HIS A 299 -14.17 -8.16 -16.39
N GLU A 300 -14.29 -9.41 -15.97
CA GLU A 300 -13.57 -9.95 -14.82
C GLU A 300 -12.10 -10.23 -15.15
N LEU A 301 -11.22 -9.78 -14.27
CA LEU A 301 -9.79 -10.07 -14.31
C LEU A 301 -9.27 -10.09 -12.89
N TYR A 302 -8.61 -11.19 -12.52
CA TYR A 302 -7.98 -11.35 -11.23
C TYR A 302 -6.45 -11.39 -11.39
N VAL A 303 -5.76 -10.56 -10.64
CA VAL A 303 -4.28 -10.52 -10.60
C VAL A 303 -3.84 -11.24 -9.34
N SER A 304 -3.28 -12.45 -9.50
CA SER A 304 -2.78 -13.28 -8.41
C SER A 304 -1.28 -13.02 -8.17
N PHE A 305 -0.92 -12.44 -7.02
CA PHE A 305 0.48 -12.32 -6.63
C PHE A 305 1.10 -13.69 -6.30
N ARG A 306 0.26 -14.67 -5.95
CA ARG A 306 0.67 -16.07 -5.75
C ARG A 306 1.17 -16.70 -7.04
N GLU A 307 0.47 -16.52 -8.16
CA GLU A 307 0.89 -17.06 -9.47
C GLU A 307 2.13 -16.35 -10.03
N LEU A 308 2.33 -15.08 -9.67
CA LEU A 308 3.58 -14.36 -9.93
C LEU A 308 4.75 -14.85 -9.07
N GLY A 309 4.49 -15.65 -8.04
CA GLY A 309 5.48 -16.18 -7.11
C GLY A 309 6.06 -15.10 -6.18
N TRP A 310 5.22 -14.14 -5.77
CA TRP A 310 5.61 -12.98 -4.94
C TRP A 310 5.25 -13.15 -3.46
N GLN A 311 4.89 -14.36 -3.04
CA GLN A 311 4.51 -14.69 -1.66
C GLN A 311 5.67 -14.64 -0.66
N ASP A 312 6.90 -14.53 -1.12
CA ASP A 312 8.10 -14.36 -0.29
C ASP A 312 8.23 -12.95 0.28
N TRP A 313 7.69 -11.93 -0.40
CA TRP A 313 7.81 -10.54 0.02
C TRP A 313 6.47 -9.81 0.14
N ILE A 314 5.42 -10.19 -0.60
CA ILE A 314 4.06 -9.67 -0.39
C ILE A 314 3.41 -10.44 0.77
N ILE A 315 2.90 -9.70 1.75
CA ILE A 315 2.18 -10.21 2.91
C ILE A 315 0.68 -10.25 2.61
N ALA A 316 0.12 -9.15 2.07
CA ALA A 316 -1.29 -9.05 1.72
C ALA A 316 -1.56 -7.98 0.64
N PRO A 317 -2.62 -8.11 -0.18
CA PRO A 317 -3.46 -9.30 -0.35
C PRO A 317 -2.73 -10.40 -1.14
N GLU A 318 -3.31 -11.60 -1.26
CA GLU A 318 -2.77 -12.65 -2.14
C GLU A 318 -2.97 -12.36 -3.64
N GLY A 319 -3.92 -11.48 -3.93
CA GLY A 319 -4.28 -11.01 -5.25
C GLY A 319 -5.48 -10.07 -5.17
N TYR A 320 -5.88 -9.49 -6.29
CA TYR A 320 -6.99 -8.55 -6.33
C TYR A 320 -7.76 -8.63 -7.65
N ALA A 321 -9.06 -8.31 -7.60
CA ALA A 321 -9.90 -8.22 -8.77
C ALA A 321 -9.65 -6.88 -9.48
N ALA A 322 -8.77 -6.89 -10.49
CA ALA A 322 -8.42 -5.71 -11.26
C ALA A 322 -9.55 -5.27 -12.18
N TYR A 323 -10.25 -6.23 -12.79
CA TYR A 323 -11.19 -6.02 -13.90
C TYR A 323 -10.54 -5.32 -15.11
N TYR A 324 -11.23 -5.30 -16.25
CA TYR A 324 -10.81 -4.53 -17.43
C TYR A 324 -12.01 -4.11 -18.26
N CYS A 325 -11.80 -3.17 -19.20
CA CYS A 325 -12.83 -2.71 -20.12
C CYS A 325 -12.60 -3.31 -21.51
N GLU A 326 -13.64 -3.88 -22.09
CA GLU A 326 -13.62 -4.43 -23.44
C GLU A 326 -15.03 -4.36 -24.05
N GLY A 327 -15.07 -4.17 -25.36
CA GLY A 327 -16.28 -4.13 -26.17
C GLY A 327 -16.23 -3.01 -27.20
N GLU A 328 -17.19 -3.01 -28.12
CA GLU A 328 -17.29 -2.02 -29.17
C GLU A 328 -18.06 -0.76 -28.73
N CYS A 329 -17.57 0.39 -29.20
CA CYS A 329 -18.23 1.68 -29.12
C CYS A 329 -18.69 2.08 -30.53
N ALA A 330 -19.83 1.52 -30.96
CA ALA A 330 -20.41 1.75 -32.27
C ALA A 330 -21.84 2.30 -32.16
N PHE A 331 -22.30 2.99 -33.19
CA PHE A 331 -23.66 3.52 -33.23
C PHE A 331 -24.67 2.36 -33.40
N PRO A 332 -25.81 2.36 -32.68
CA PRO A 332 -26.22 3.31 -31.64
C PRO A 332 -25.53 3.06 -30.29
N LEU A 333 -25.04 4.13 -29.65
CA LEU A 333 -24.47 4.04 -28.31
C LEU A 333 -25.59 3.94 -27.26
N ASN A 334 -25.58 2.86 -26.49
CA ASN A 334 -26.56 2.65 -25.42
C ASN A 334 -26.19 3.44 -24.16
N SER A 335 -27.19 3.82 -23.36
CA SER A 335 -27.01 4.61 -22.13
C SER A 335 -26.06 3.98 -21.10
N TYR A 336 -25.92 2.65 -21.09
CA TYR A 336 -25.01 1.93 -20.18
C TYR A 336 -23.52 2.06 -20.57
N MET A 337 -23.20 2.54 -21.77
CA MET A 337 -21.82 2.70 -22.26
C MET A 337 -21.15 4.01 -21.82
N ASN A 338 -21.82 4.82 -20.98
CA ASN A 338 -21.29 6.07 -20.40
C ASN A 338 -20.49 6.93 -21.39
N ALA A 339 -21.00 7.09 -22.61
CA ALA A 339 -20.27 7.74 -23.68
C ALA A 339 -20.19 9.25 -23.47
N THR A 340 -19.02 9.84 -23.71
CA THR A 340 -18.89 11.31 -23.72
C THR A 340 -19.55 11.92 -24.96
N ASN A 341 -19.92 13.20 -24.89
CA ASN A 341 -20.43 13.93 -26.07
C ASN A 341 -19.44 13.85 -27.25
N HIS A 342 -18.13 13.91 -26.97
CA HIS A 342 -17.10 13.74 -27.99
C HIS A 342 -17.15 12.35 -28.64
N ALA A 343 -17.24 11.29 -27.83
CA ALA A 343 -17.37 9.92 -28.32
C ALA A 343 -18.66 9.70 -29.13
N ILE A 344 -19.78 10.33 -28.73
CA ILE A 344 -21.04 10.27 -29.49
C ILE A 344 -20.87 10.89 -30.88
N VAL A 345 -20.34 12.11 -30.95
CA VAL A 345 -20.07 12.80 -32.23
C VAL A 345 -19.09 11.99 -33.08
N GLN A 346 -17.99 11.51 -32.49
CA GLN A 346 -17.01 10.70 -33.20
C GLN A 346 -17.61 9.41 -33.75
N THR A 347 -18.50 8.75 -32.99
CA THR A 347 -19.19 7.54 -33.45
C THR A 347 -20.10 7.83 -34.65
N LEU A 348 -20.84 8.95 -34.62
CA LEU A 348 -21.68 9.40 -35.73
C LEU A 348 -20.85 9.72 -36.98
N VAL A 349 -19.73 10.41 -36.83
CA VAL A 349 -18.84 10.73 -37.96
C VAL A 349 -18.16 9.47 -38.50
N HIS A 350 -17.71 8.56 -37.62
CA HIS A 350 -17.18 7.25 -38.01
C HIS A 350 -18.22 6.44 -38.80
N PHE A 351 -19.49 6.48 -38.40
CA PHE A 351 -20.57 5.82 -39.13
C PHE A 351 -20.73 6.35 -40.57
N ILE A 352 -20.52 7.65 -40.79
CA ILE A 352 -20.59 8.29 -42.11
C ILE A 352 -19.29 8.06 -42.92
N ASN A 353 -18.13 8.12 -42.27
CA ASN A 353 -16.82 8.04 -42.93
C ASN A 353 -15.79 7.25 -42.09
N PRO A 354 -15.88 5.91 -42.13
CA PRO A 354 -15.05 5.04 -41.28
C PRO A 354 -13.56 5.05 -41.64
N ASP A 355 -13.22 5.42 -42.88
CA ASP A 355 -11.83 5.45 -43.35
C ASP A 355 -11.04 6.66 -42.83
N SER A 356 -11.73 7.73 -42.43
CA SER A 356 -11.09 8.97 -41.97
C SER A 356 -11.13 9.16 -40.45
N VAL A 357 -12.13 8.61 -39.77
CA VAL A 357 -12.32 8.75 -38.33
C VAL A 357 -12.38 7.36 -37.71
N PRO A 358 -11.59 7.04 -36.67
CA PRO A 358 -11.68 5.75 -35.99
C PRO A 358 -12.86 5.69 -35.00
N LYS A 359 -13.28 4.48 -34.61
CA LYS A 359 -14.22 4.27 -33.51
C LYS A 359 -13.64 4.80 -32.18
N PRO A 360 -14.47 5.31 -31.25
CA PRO A 360 -14.04 5.56 -29.87
C PRO A 360 -13.56 4.30 -29.18
N CYS A 361 -12.76 4.47 -28.12
CA CYS A 361 -12.21 3.34 -27.36
C CYS A 361 -13.06 3.03 -26.13
N CYS A 362 -13.20 1.74 -25.81
CA CYS A 362 -13.76 1.29 -24.54
C CYS A 362 -12.68 1.37 -23.45
N ALA A 363 -12.82 2.30 -22.51
CA ALA A 363 -11.81 2.60 -21.50
C ALA A 363 -12.40 2.75 -20.08
N PRO A 364 -11.60 2.59 -19.01
CA PRO A 364 -12.05 2.82 -17.66
C PRO A 364 -12.44 4.28 -17.42
N THR A 365 -13.64 4.51 -16.91
CA THR A 365 -14.15 5.85 -16.52
C THR A 365 -13.93 6.13 -15.05
N GLN A 366 -13.97 5.09 -14.21
CA GLN A 366 -13.79 5.17 -12.77
C GLN A 366 -12.86 4.06 -12.31
N LEU A 367 -11.86 4.43 -11.52
CA LEU A 367 -10.87 3.52 -10.96
C LEU A 367 -10.82 3.64 -9.44
N HIS A 368 -10.61 2.50 -8.76
CA HIS A 368 -10.32 2.44 -7.33
C HIS A 368 -8.85 2.06 -7.09
N GLY A 369 -8.37 2.37 -5.89
CA GLY A 369 -7.06 1.94 -5.44
C GLY A 369 -7.09 0.63 -4.66
N ILE A 370 -5.92 0.06 -4.43
CA ILE A 370 -5.69 -1.08 -3.54
C ILE A 370 -4.63 -0.72 -2.51
N SER A 371 -4.67 -1.34 -1.35
CA SER A 371 -3.57 -1.31 -0.39
C SER A 371 -2.77 -2.60 -0.52
N VAL A 372 -1.44 -2.51 -0.50
CA VAL A 372 -0.54 -3.67 -0.52
C VAL A 372 0.41 -3.57 0.66
N LEU A 373 0.53 -4.68 1.38
CA LEU A 373 1.41 -4.88 2.53
C LEU A 373 2.55 -5.82 2.12
N TYR A 374 3.80 -5.38 2.23
CA TYR A 374 4.95 -6.14 1.74
C TYR A 374 6.24 -5.81 2.49
N PHE A 375 7.25 -6.68 2.37
CA PHE A 375 8.60 -6.48 2.92
C PHE A 375 9.51 -5.76 1.93
N ASP A 376 10.41 -4.92 2.44
CA ASP A 376 11.55 -4.38 1.69
C ASP A 376 12.79 -5.30 1.73
N ASP A 377 13.89 -4.83 1.15
CA ASP A 377 15.17 -5.55 1.17
C ASP A 377 15.79 -5.70 2.58
N SER A 378 15.38 -4.86 3.53
CA SER A 378 15.86 -4.83 4.92
C SER A 378 14.90 -5.51 5.90
N SER A 379 13.87 -6.21 5.38
CA SER A 379 12.81 -6.85 6.16
C SER A 379 11.92 -5.87 6.95
N ASN A 380 11.92 -4.58 6.60
CA ASN A 380 10.93 -3.60 7.05
C ASN A 380 9.58 -3.90 6.38
N VAL A 381 8.48 -3.65 7.09
CA VAL A 381 7.13 -3.87 6.55
C VAL A 381 6.55 -2.55 6.04
N ILE A 382 6.08 -2.55 4.80
CA ILE A 382 5.54 -1.39 4.11
C ILE A 382 4.09 -1.65 3.76
N LEU A 383 3.20 -0.77 4.22
CA LEU A 383 1.81 -0.67 3.80
C LEU A 383 1.68 0.52 2.84
N LYS A 384 1.34 0.28 1.58
CA LYS A 384 1.22 1.35 0.58
C LYS A 384 -0.12 1.31 -0.16
N LYS A 385 -0.69 2.50 -0.37
CA LYS A 385 -1.91 2.70 -1.16
C LYS A 385 -1.58 3.00 -2.62
N TYR A 386 -2.00 2.12 -3.51
CA TYR A 386 -1.85 2.27 -4.96
C TYR A 386 -3.16 2.71 -5.59
N ARG A 387 -3.21 3.92 -6.13
CA ARG A 387 -4.39 4.46 -6.82
C ARG A 387 -4.50 3.86 -8.24
N ASN A 388 -5.71 3.87 -8.79
CA ASN A 388 -5.98 3.51 -10.18
C ASN A 388 -5.62 2.06 -10.57
N MET A 389 -5.88 1.11 -9.67
CA MET A 389 -5.52 -0.31 -9.85
C MET A 389 -6.72 -1.20 -10.18
N VAL A 390 -7.95 -0.77 -9.85
CA VAL A 390 -9.18 -1.57 -10.00
C VAL A 390 -10.19 -0.80 -10.86
N VAL A 391 -10.69 -1.41 -11.92
CA VAL A 391 -11.74 -0.83 -12.77
C VAL A 391 -13.10 -0.94 -12.08
N ARG A 392 -13.72 0.22 -11.83
CA ARG A 392 -15.08 0.30 -11.26
C ARG A 392 -16.14 0.40 -12.35
N ALA A 393 -15.90 1.24 -13.36
CA ALA A 393 -16.81 1.48 -14.47
C ALA A 393 -16.03 1.66 -15.79
N CYS A 394 -16.69 1.34 -16.90
CA CYS A 394 -16.20 1.49 -18.26
C CYS A 394 -17.09 2.47 -19.03
N GLY A 395 -16.54 3.06 -20.09
CA GLY A 395 -17.30 3.84 -21.04
C GLY A 395 -16.56 4.11 -22.35
N CYS A 396 -17.26 4.76 -23.28
CA CYS A 396 -16.75 5.11 -24.59
C CYS A 396 -16.18 6.54 -24.60
N HIS A 397 -14.90 6.65 -24.96
CA HIS A 397 -14.14 7.91 -24.94
C HIS A 397 -13.44 8.21 -26.25
#